data_AF-A0A9D8EGD5-F1
#
_entry.id   AF-A0A9D8EGD5-F1
#
_cell.length_a   1.000
_cell.length_b   1.000
_cell.length_c   1.000
_cell.angle_alpha   90.00
_cell.angle_beta   90.00
_cell.angle_gamma   90.00
#
_symmetry.space_group_name_H-M   'P 1'
#
loop_
_entity.id
_entity.type
_entity.pdbx_description
1 polymer ?
#
loop_
_entity_poly.entity_id
_entity_poly.type
_entity_poly.pdbx_seq_one_letter_code
_entity_poly.pdbx_strand_id
1 'polypeptide(L)'
;MKRSSAFKIIRLFLFDIIIVFSSFVLSFFLRGVLSVTTGGAVFERYSGYIGYYVAIILVVKLALFAVFGMYRRVWKYASIKDMTAIVEATLLGTIAIGVIFYVSSQPVPWFGGGTFSLPYFPRSILIIDFLITLILIIISRFSERFFNELRFGHQGIKKKRVLICGAGDAGEMIVREMIRQKDGEYIPAGFLDDDPGKLRHQIHGVRVIAPISEMEQVSRKLSIDEIIIAIPSAPGKLRKEIAIRAKVLGIHCKTLPSLYEVIDGKVYLYQVRNIEIEDILGREPIRIQTPEIISEIKDKTILVTGAGGSIGSEICRQLFRFNPSKLILVDHSENNLFLIE
;
A
#
# COMPACT_ATOMS: atom_id res chain seq x y z
N MET A 1 -19.21 2.04 -7.86
CA MET A 1 -18.23 1.39 -6.94
C MET A 1 -18.77 0.21 -6.09
N LYS A 2 -20.07 0.09 -5.73
CA LYS A 2 -20.57 -0.98 -4.84
C LYS A 2 -20.57 -2.42 -5.41
N ARG A 3 -20.77 -2.61 -6.73
CA ARG A 3 -20.90 -3.95 -7.37
C ARG A 3 -19.67 -4.87 -7.24
N SER A 4 -18.46 -4.31 -7.17
CA SER A 4 -17.22 -5.12 -7.07
C SER A 4 -17.04 -5.82 -5.72
N SER A 5 -17.56 -5.22 -4.64
CA SER A 5 -17.40 -5.75 -3.28
C SER A 5 -18.28 -6.99 -3.01
N ALA A 6 -19.54 -6.96 -3.44
CA ALA A 6 -20.48 -8.06 -3.25
C ALA A 6 -20.03 -9.33 -3.99
N PHE A 7 -19.52 -9.19 -5.22
CA PHE A 7 -19.03 -10.32 -6.01
C PHE A 7 -17.85 -11.04 -5.33
N LYS A 8 -16.94 -10.28 -4.69
CA LYS A 8 -15.82 -10.87 -3.94
C LYS A 8 -16.30 -11.64 -2.71
N ILE A 9 -17.26 -11.10 -1.97
CA ILE A 9 -17.85 -11.75 -0.80
C ILE A 9 -18.54 -13.06 -1.20
N ILE A 10 -19.35 -13.03 -2.25
CA ILE A 10 -20.04 -14.23 -2.77
C ILE A 10 -19.03 -15.30 -3.20
N ARG A 11 -17.96 -14.91 -3.91
CA ARG A 11 -16.91 -15.83 -4.33
C ARG A 11 -16.23 -16.50 -3.13
N LEU A 12 -15.88 -15.74 -2.09
CA LEU A 12 -15.26 -16.27 -0.88
C LEU A 12 -16.20 -17.22 -0.13
N PHE A 13 -17.48 -16.86 -0.05
CA PHE A 13 -18.50 -17.71 0.58
C PHE A 13 -18.66 -19.05 -0.14
N LEU A 14 -18.75 -19.04 -1.47
CA LEU A 14 -18.82 -20.27 -2.27
C LEU A 14 -17.56 -21.12 -2.13
N PHE A 15 -16.39 -20.50 -2.07
CA PHE A 15 -15.13 -21.22 -1.89
C PHE A 15 -15.04 -21.88 -0.50
N ASP A 16 -15.54 -21.20 0.54
CA ASP A 16 -15.58 -21.76 1.90
C ASP A 16 -16.53 -22.94 2.02
N ILE A 17 -17.67 -22.93 1.29
CA ILE A 17 -18.56 -24.11 1.20
C ILE A 17 -17.77 -25.32 0.68
N ILE A 18 -17.02 -25.12 -0.40
CA ILE A 18 -16.22 -26.19 -1.02
C ILE A 18 -15.14 -26.67 -0.05
N ILE A 19 -14.43 -25.76 0.63
CA ILE A 19 -13.40 -26.11 1.62
C ILE A 19 -13.99 -26.92 2.76
N VAL A 20 -15.07 -26.44 3.37
CA VAL A 20 -15.69 -27.11 4.52
C VAL A 20 -16.22 -28.49 4.12
N PHE A 21 -16.88 -28.59 2.96
CA PHE A 21 -17.34 -29.86 2.43
C PHE A 21 -16.19 -30.83 2.15
N SER A 22 -15.14 -30.36 1.47
CA SER A 22 -13.98 -31.18 1.10
C SER A 22 -13.20 -31.64 2.33
N SER A 23 -13.04 -30.76 3.32
CA SER A 23 -12.42 -31.09 4.61
C SER A 23 -13.16 -32.21 5.32
N PHE A 24 -14.49 -32.11 5.37
CA PHE A 24 -15.31 -33.12 5.99
C PHE A 24 -15.19 -34.47 5.27
N VAL A 25 -15.32 -34.50 3.94
CA VAL A 25 -15.18 -35.74 3.15
C VAL A 25 -13.78 -36.34 3.33
N LEU A 26 -12.73 -35.51 3.27
CA LEU A 26 -11.34 -35.97 3.43
C LEU A 26 -11.11 -36.55 4.84
N SER A 27 -11.74 -35.98 5.88
CA SER A 27 -11.64 -36.51 7.24
C SER A 27 -12.22 -37.93 7.38
N PHE A 28 -13.29 -38.24 6.64
CA PHE A 28 -13.85 -39.59 6.56
C PHE A 28 -12.94 -40.57 5.83
N PHE A 29 -12.30 -40.14 4.74
CA PHE A 29 -11.32 -40.94 4.01
C PHE A 29 -10.08 -41.22 4.87
N LEU A 30 -9.51 -40.20 5.51
CA LEU A 30 -8.30 -40.34 6.34
C LEU A 30 -8.52 -41.19 7.58
N ARG A 31 -9.73 -41.20 8.14
CA ARG A 31 -10.08 -42.12 9.22
C ARG A 31 -10.28 -43.57 8.74
N GLY A 32 -10.36 -43.80 7.44
CA GLY A 32 -10.61 -45.12 6.85
C GLY A 32 -12.07 -45.54 6.86
N VAL A 33 -13.02 -44.62 7.13
CA VAL A 33 -14.46 -44.92 7.11
C VAL A 33 -14.96 -45.20 5.69
N LEU A 34 -14.30 -44.61 4.68
CA LEU A 34 -14.59 -44.79 3.26
C LEU A 34 -13.62 -45.78 2.55
N SER A 35 -12.85 -46.55 3.33
CA SER A 35 -11.88 -47.53 2.80
C SER A 35 -12.57 -48.74 2.16
N VAL A 36 -12.13 -49.13 0.96
CA VAL A 36 -12.65 -50.29 0.20
C VAL A 36 -12.39 -51.63 0.91
N THR A 37 -11.37 -51.73 1.76
CA THR A 37 -10.95 -53.00 2.41
C THR A 37 -11.49 -53.21 3.82
N THR A 38 -11.94 -52.16 4.52
CA THR A 38 -12.37 -52.22 5.94
C THR A 38 -13.63 -51.40 6.24
N GLY A 39 -14.16 -50.64 5.26
CA GLY A 39 -15.17 -49.59 5.49
C GLY A 39 -16.64 -49.98 5.27
N GLY A 40 -16.96 -51.19 4.78
CA GLY A 40 -18.33 -51.57 4.39
C GLY A 40 -19.38 -51.35 5.49
N ALA A 41 -19.13 -51.84 6.71
CA ALA A 41 -20.08 -51.74 7.82
C ALA A 41 -20.18 -50.33 8.44
N VAL A 42 -19.13 -49.52 8.32
CA VAL A 42 -19.10 -48.16 8.86
C VAL A 42 -19.77 -47.19 7.89
N PHE A 43 -19.53 -47.35 6.59
CA PHE A 43 -20.17 -46.56 5.55
C PHE A 43 -21.69 -46.73 5.54
N GLU A 44 -22.20 -47.97 5.65
CA GLU A 44 -23.65 -48.24 5.77
C GLU A 44 -24.29 -47.57 6.99
N ARG A 45 -23.56 -47.49 8.11
CA ARG A 45 -24.06 -46.88 9.35
C ARG A 45 -24.23 -45.35 9.26
N TYR A 46 -23.42 -44.67 8.46
CA TYR A 46 -23.43 -43.20 8.35
C TYR A 46 -24.03 -42.69 7.04
N SER A 47 -24.13 -43.50 5.98
CA SER A 47 -24.62 -43.09 4.66
C SER A 47 -26.03 -42.50 4.71
N GLY A 48 -26.93 -43.07 5.52
CA GLY A 48 -28.30 -42.57 5.69
C GLY A 48 -28.39 -41.19 6.37
N TYR A 49 -27.38 -40.78 7.12
CA TYR A 49 -27.36 -39.53 7.90
C TYR A 49 -26.31 -38.52 7.42
N ILE A 50 -25.53 -38.86 6.38
CA ILE A 50 -24.41 -38.04 5.91
C ILE A 50 -24.87 -36.64 5.50
N GLY A 51 -26.06 -36.52 4.89
CA GLY A 51 -26.65 -35.24 4.51
C GLY A 51 -26.92 -34.33 5.73
N TYR A 52 -27.39 -34.90 6.84
CA TYR A 52 -27.61 -34.14 8.08
C TYR A 52 -26.29 -33.66 8.69
N TYR A 53 -25.27 -34.52 8.74
CA TYR A 53 -23.96 -34.13 9.25
C TYR A 53 -23.33 -33.01 8.41
N VAL A 54 -23.36 -33.14 7.08
CA VAL A 54 -22.84 -32.12 6.16
C VAL A 54 -23.60 -30.81 6.32
N ALA A 55 -24.93 -30.84 6.39
CA ALA A 55 -25.75 -29.65 6.54
C ALA A 55 -25.44 -28.90 7.84
N ILE A 56 -25.37 -29.61 8.98
CA ILE A 56 -25.04 -29.01 10.28
C ILE A 56 -23.64 -28.38 10.24
N ILE A 57 -22.66 -29.09 9.71
CA ILE A 57 -21.27 -28.60 9.66
C ILE A 57 -21.15 -27.35 8.79
N LEU A 58 -21.77 -27.35 7.60
CA LEU A 58 -21.77 -26.19 6.72
C LEU A 58 -22.43 -24.99 7.38
N VAL A 59 -23.64 -25.17 7.93
CA VAL A 59 -24.39 -24.07 8.56
C VAL A 59 -23.60 -23.49 9.74
N VAL A 60 -23.12 -24.33 10.66
CA VAL A 60 -22.44 -23.86 11.88
C VAL A 60 -21.11 -23.18 11.55
N LYS A 61 -20.26 -23.77 10.69
CA LYS A 61 -18.97 -23.17 10.34
C LYS A 61 -19.13 -21.87 9.56
N LEU A 62 -20.02 -21.83 8.56
CA LEU A 62 -20.22 -20.63 7.75
C LEU A 62 -20.84 -19.49 8.58
N ALA A 63 -21.75 -19.82 9.51
CA ALA A 63 -22.29 -18.84 10.44
C ALA A 63 -21.18 -18.24 11.33
N LEU A 64 -20.29 -19.08 11.88
CA LEU A 64 -19.17 -18.59 12.68
C LEU A 64 -18.15 -17.80 11.87
N PHE A 65 -17.84 -18.22 10.64
CA PHE A 65 -16.98 -17.43 9.75
C PHE A 65 -17.58 -16.05 9.46
N ALA A 66 -18.91 -15.96 9.33
CA ALA A 66 -19.61 -14.68 9.19
C ALA A 66 -19.56 -13.84 10.47
N VAL A 67 -19.79 -14.43 11.65
CA VAL A 67 -19.74 -13.75 12.96
C VAL A 67 -18.33 -13.21 13.26
N PHE A 68 -17.29 -14.00 12.98
CA PHE A 68 -15.90 -13.58 13.12
C PHE A 68 -15.43 -12.62 12.01
N GLY A 69 -16.34 -12.23 11.11
CA GLY A 69 -16.09 -11.20 10.09
C GLY A 69 -15.15 -11.64 8.98
N MET A 70 -14.99 -12.95 8.72
CA MET A 70 -14.07 -13.46 7.71
C MET A 70 -14.39 -12.98 6.29
N TYR A 71 -15.66 -12.64 6.02
CA TYR A 71 -16.11 -12.09 4.74
C TYR A 71 -16.00 -10.57 4.65
N ARG A 72 -15.72 -9.87 5.76
CA ARG A 72 -15.54 -8.41 5.79
C ARG A 72 -14.07 -7.99 5.77
N ARG A 73 -13.14 -8.93 6.01
CA ARG A 73 -11.70 -8.68 6.06
C ARG A 73 -11.09 -8.53 4.67
N VAL A 74 -10.18 -7.58 4.54
CA VAL A 74 -9.36 -7.40 3.33
C VAL A 74 -8.09 -8.24 3.49
N TRP A 75 -8.13 -9.47 2.98
CA TRP A 75 -7.06 -10.47 3.16
C TRP A 75 -5.68 -10.07 2.61
N LYS A 76 -5.61 -9.06 1.73
CA LYS A 76 -4.36 -8.44 1.27
C LYS A 76 -3.53 -7.82 2.41
N TYR A 77 -4.18 -7.37 3.49
CA TYR A 77 -3.56 -6.70 4.63
C TYR A 77 -3.69 -7.53 5.93
N ALA A 78 -3.81 -8.85 5.80
CA ALA A 78 -4.00 -9.74 6.94
C ALA A 78 -2.83 -9.64 7.95
N SER A 79 -3.20 -9.45 9.21
CA SER A 79 -2.33 -9.31 10.37
C SER A 79 -2.35 -10.57 11.25
N ILE A 80 -1.53 -10.63 12.30
CA ILE A 80 -1.55 -11.72 13.30
C ILE A 80 -2.95 -11.86 13.93
N LYS A 81 -3.66 -10.74 14.15
CA LYS A 81 -5.04 -10.73 14.66
C LYS A 81 -6.05 -11.38 13.71
N ASP A 82 -5.73 -11.45 12.42
CA ASP A 82 -6.55 -12.15 11.44
C ASP A 82 -6.34 -13.66 11.49
N MET A 83 -5.13 -14.10 11.81
CA MET A 83 -4.84 -15.52 12.04
C MET A 83 -5.52 -16.03 13.32
N THR A 84 -5.49 -15.25 14.41
CA THR A 84 -6.19 -15.64 15.65
C THR A 84 -7.68 -15.81 15.44
N ALA A 85 -8.30 -14.92 14.65
CA ALA A 85 -9.73 -15.04 14.33
C ALA A 85 -10.07 -16.27 13.49
N ILE A 86 -9.20 -16.70 12.57
CA ILE A 86 -9.40 -17.96 11.83
C ILE A 86 -9.38 -19.14 12.80
N VAL A 87 -8.40 -19.17 13.70
CA VAL A 87 -8.25 -20.24 14.70
C VAL A 87 -9.47 -20.27 15.61
N GLU A 88 -9.88 -19.12 16.17
CA GLU A 88 -11.04 -19.00 17.05
C GLU A 88 -12.34 -19.43 16.36
N ALA A 89 -12.60 -18.94 15.14
CA ALA A 89 -13.81 -19.27 14.41
C ALA A 89 -13.90 -20.78 14.07
N THR A 90 -12.76 -21.37 13.67
CA THR A 90 -12.70 -22.79 13.33
C THR A 90 -12.81 -23.66 14.58
N LEU A 91 -12.13 -23.29 15.66
CA LEU A 91 -12.14 -24.02 16.93
C LEU A 91 -13.53 -24.00 17.58
N LEU A 92 -14.13 -22.81 17.70
CA LEU A 92 -15.48 -22.67 18.24
C LEU A 92 -16.50 -23.41 17.38
N GLY A 93 -16.30 -23.43 16.06
CA GLY A 93 -17.15 -24.20 15.15
C GLY A 93 -17.06 -25.69 15.41
N THR A 94 -15.85 -26.24 15.52
CA THR A 94 -15.66 -27.65 15.83
C THR A 94 -16.23 -28.01 17.20
N ILE A 95 -16.06 -27.15 18.21
CA ILE A 95 -16.64 -27.36 19.55
C ILE A 95 -18.17 -27.36 19.48
N ALA A 96 -18.77 -26.35 18.83
CA ALA A 96 -20.21 -26.25 18.68
C ALA A 96 -20.80 -27.48 17.96
N ILE A 97 -20.15 -27.93 16.87
CA ILE A 97 -20.54 -29.14 16.14
C ILE A 97 -20.42 -30.38 17.02
N GLY A 98 -19.34 -30.50 17.80
CA GLY A 98 -19.15 -31.60 18.73
C GLY A 98 -20.25 -31.68 19.79
N VAL A 99 -20.66 -30.53 20.33
CA VAL A 99 -21.79 -30.43 21.27
C VAL A 99 -23.10 -30.82 20.58
N ILE A 100 -23.38 -30.28 19.39
CA ILE A 100 -24.59 -30.61 18.62
C ILE A 100 -24.65 -32.11 18.33
N PHE A 101 -23.57 -32.72 17.85
CA PHE A 101 -23.55 -34.15 17.54
C PHE A 101 -23.65 -35.02 18.80
N TYR A 102 -23.09 -34.58 19.93
CA TYR A 102 -23.25 -35.28 21.20
C TYR A 102 -24.72 -35.24 21.67
N VAL A 103 -25.35 -34.06 21.65
CA VAL A 103 -26.77 -33.91 22.04
C VAL A 103 -27.68 -34.70 21.09
N SER A 104 -27.47 -34.59 19.78
CA SER A 104 -28.27 -35.31 18.78
C SER A 104 -28.07 -36.83 18.78
N SER A 105 -27.03 -37.33 19.45
CA SER A 105 -26.83 -38.78 19.65
C SER A 105 -27.64 -39.34 20.83
N GLN A 106 -28.15 -38.48 21.70
CA GLN A 106 -29.09 -38.87 22.74
C GLN A 106 -30.51 -38.96 22.15
N PRO A 107 -31.38 -39.85 22.66
CA PRO A 107 -32.77 -39.92 22.22
C PRO A 107 -33.48 -38.63 22.62
N VAL A 108 -33.62 -37.71 21.66
CA VAL A 108 -34.34 -36.45 21.85
C VAL A 108 -35.80 -36.63 21.41
N PRO A 109 -36.78 -36.17 22.21
CA PRO A 109 -38.18 -36.17 21.82
C PRO A 109 -38.37 -35.26 20.60
N TRP A 110 -38.86 -35.82 19.50
CA TRP A 110 -39.21 -35.06 18.31
C TRP A 110 -40.64 -34.53 18.43
N PHE A 111 -40.87 -33.29 17.95
CA PHE A 111 -42.22 -32.70 17.87
C PHE A 111 -43.09 -33.59 16.96
N GLY A 112 -43.91 -34.45 17.56
CA GLY A 112 -44.68 -35.48 16.86
C GLY A 112 -44.72 -36.87 17.54
N GLY A 113 -44.05 -37.05 18.68
CA GLY A 113 -44.20 -38.26 19.52
C GLY A 113 -43.22 -39.41 19.24
N GLY A 114 -42.24 -39.21 18.35
CA GLY A 114 -41.14 -40.14 18.10
C GLY A 114 -39.83 -39.71 18.79
N THR A 115 -38.90 -40.65 18.99
CA THR A 115 -37.52 -40.36 19.40
C THR A 115 -36.62 -40.31 18.18
N PHE A 116 -35.92 -39.19 17.97
CA PHE A 116 -34.88 -39.08 16.96
C PHE A 116 -33.51 -39.20 17.64
N SER A 117 -32.67 -40.11 17.17
CA SER A 117 -31.30 -40.25 17.65
C SER A 117 -30.36 -40.50 16.46
N LEU A 118 -29.35 -39.65 16.32
CA LEU A 118 -28.29 -39.87 15.36
C LEU A 118 -27.31 -40.94 15.88
N PRO A 119 -26.73 -41.76 14.99
CA PRO A 119 -25.64 -42.65 15.38
C PRO A 119 -24.49 -41.88 16.04
N TYR A 120 -23.81 -42.51 17.00
CA TYR A 120 -22.63 -41.92 17.63
C TYR A 120 -21.62 -41.43 16.59
N PHE A 121 -21.30 -40.14 16.61
CA PHE A 121 -20.34 -39.55 15.67
C PHE A 121 -18.90 -39.73 16.18
N PRO A 122 -17.98 -40.32 15.38
CA PRO A 122 -16.62 -40.55 15.82
C PRO A 122 -15.82 -39.24 16.03
N ARG A 123 -15.51 -38.89 17.29
CA ARG A 123 -14.86 -37.62 17.68
C ARG A 123 -13.55 -37.30 16.93
N SER A 124 -12.74 -38.31 16.58
CA SER A 124 -11.50 -38.02 15.83
C SER A 124 -11.74 -37.55 14.39
N ILE A 125 -12.94 -37.76 13.81
CA ILE A 125 -13.30 -37.14 12.51
C ILE A 125 -13.38 -35.62 12.67
N LEU A 126 -13.98 -35.12 13.77
CA LEU A 126 -14.05 -33.69 14.06
C LEU A 126 -12.67 -33.05 14.25
N ILE A 127 -11.73 -33.78 14.87
CA ILE A 127 -10.36 -33.31 15.08
C ILE A 127 -9.61 -33.25 13.75
N ILE A 128 -9.73 -34.29 12.92
CA ILE A 128 -9.11 -34.34 11.58
C ILE A 128 -9.70 -33.23 10.70
N ASP A 129 -11.02 -33.08 10.68
CA ASP A 129 -11.73 -32.03 9.95
C ASP A 129 -11.35 -30.62 10.44
N PHE A 130 -11.16 -30.42 11.75
CA PHE A 130 -10.65 -29.15 12.29
C PHE A 130 -9.28 -28.80 11.69
N LEU A 131 -8.32 -29.74 11.73
CA LEU A 131 -6.98 -29.51 11.22
C LEU A 131 -6.98 -29.24 9.71
N ILE A 132 -7.74 -30.01 8.94
CA ILE A 132 -7.84 -29.84 7.49
C ILE A 132 -8.52 -28.52 7.14
N THR A 133 -9.65 -28.19 7.79
CA THR A 133 -10.34 -26.92 7.56
C THR A 133 -9.41 -25.75 7.86
N LEU A 134 -8.69 -25.80 8.98
CA LEU A 134 -7.75 -24.75 9.37
C LEU A 134 -6.67 -24.53 8.30
N ILE A 135 -6.03 -25.62 7.87
CA ILE A 135 -4.98 -25.57 6.83
C ILE A 135 -5.54 -25.05 5.51
N LEU A 136 -6.67 -25.58 5.04
CA LEU A 136 -7.26 -25.20 3.75
C LEU A 136 -7.74 -23.74 3.73
N ILE A 137 -8.30 -23.24 4.84
CA ILE A 137 -8.68 -21.83 4.96
C ILE A 137 -7.44 -20.94 4.96
N ILE A 138 -6.40 -21.29 5.72
CA ILE A 138 -5.13 -20.55 5.70
C ILE A 138 -4.57 -20.52 4.27
N ILE A 139 -4.45 -21.67 3.62
CA ILE A 139 -3.99 -21.74 2.23
C ILE A 139 -4.89 -20.88 1.34
N SER A 140 -6.21 -21.00 1.43
CA SER A 140 -7.14 -20.20 0.62
C SER A 140 -6.90 -18.71 0.77
N ARG A 141 -6.77 -18.20 2.00
CA ARG A 141 -6.63 -16.76 2.28
C ARG A 141 -5.25 -16.23 1.93
N PHE A 142 -4.20 -17.01 2.19
CA PHE A 142 -2.84 -16.64 1.84
C PHE A 142 -2.51 -16.94 0.38
N SER A 143 -3.31 -17.75 -0.31
CA SER A 143 -3.12 -18.02 -1.74
C SER A 143 -3.37 -16.79 -2.59
N GLU A 144 -4.22 -15.84 -2.19
CA GLU A 144 -4.31 -14.57 -2.91
C GLU A 144 -3.01 -13.75 -2.82
N ARG A 145 -2.31 -13.79 -1.68
CA ARG A 145 -0.98 -13.19 -1.56
C ARG A 145 0.04 -13.97 -2.40
N PHE A 146 0.09 -15.28 -2.23
CA PHE A 146 1.07 -16.17 -2.86
C PHE A 146 0.90 -16.31 -4.38
N PHE A 147 -0.33 -16.40 -4.89
CA PHE A 147 -0.61 -16.41 -6.33
C PHE A 147 -0.46 -15.04 -6.96
N ASN A 148 -0.76 -13.94 -6.25
CA ASN A 148 -0.36 -12.62 -6.76
C ASN A 148 1.16 -12.51 -6.80
N GLU A 149 1.87 -13.02 -5.80
CA GLU A 149 3.34 -13.07 -5.75
C GLU A 149 3.95 -13.97 -6.84
N LEU A 150 3.26 -15.06 -7.24
CA LEU A 150 3.71 -16.00 -8.27
C LEU A 150 3.27 -15.64 -9.71
N ARG A 151 2.02 -15.22 -9.93
CA ARG A 151 1.50 -14.86 -11.28
C ARG A 151 1.91 -13.44 -11.68
N PHE A 152 1.87 -12.51 -10.74
CA PHE A 152 2.55 -11.23 -10.87
C PHE A 152 3.80 -11.36 -10.04
N GLY A 153 4.79 -12.09 -10.56
CA GLY A 153 6.14 -12.09 -10.03
C GLY A 153 6.53 -10.66 -9.70
N HIS A 154 6.29 -10.25 -8.46
CA HIS A 154 7.10 -9.27 -7.82
C HIS A 154 8.36 -10.10 -7.65
N GLN A 155 9.26 -10.03 -8.64
CA GLN A 155 10.68 -10.03 -8.33
C GLN A 155 10.74 -9.25 -7.03
N GLY A 156 11.02 -9.89 -5.91
CA GLY A 156 10.96 -9.21 -4.61
C GLY A 156 11.70 -7.91 -4.82
N ILE A 157 10.95 -6.79 -4.79
CA ILE A 157 11.39 -5.57 -5.51
C ILE A 157 12.80 -5.35 -5.05
N LYS A 158 13.78 -5.53 -5.95
CA LYS A 158 15.17 -5.28 -5.60
C LYS A 158 15.16 -3.82 -5.26
N LYS A 159 15.07 -3.52 -3.96
CA LYS A 159 14.78 -2.19 -3.50
C LYS A 159 15.90 -1.33 -4.05
N LYS A 160 15.52 -0.37 -4.88
CA LYS A 160 16.47 0.46 -5.62
C LYS A 160 17.19 1.32 -4.60
N ARG A 161 18.51 1.18 -4.56
CA ARG A 161 19.37 1.98 -3.69
C ARG A 161 19.46 3.37 -4.29
N VAL A 162 18.91 4.35 -3.59
CA VAL A 162 18.77 5.71 -4.08
C VAL A 162 19.84 6.61 -3.48
N LEU A 163 20.55 7.33 -4.35
CA LEU A 163 21.41 8.43 -3.95
C LEU A 163 20.65 9.74 -4.11
N ILE A 164 20.53 10.52 -3.03
CA ILE A 164 19.78 11.79 -3.05
C ILE A 164 20.75 12.95 -3.20
N CYS A 165 20.66 13.72 -4.28
CA CYS A 165 21.40 14.97 -4.45
C CYS A 165 20.61 16.11 -3.81
N GLY A 166 21.15 16.72 -2.75
CA GLY A 166 20.53 17.74 -1.93
C GLY A 166 20.09 17.22 -0.56
N ALA A 167 20.81 17.61 0.49
CA ALA A 167 20.47 17.37 1.90
C ALA A 167 19.77 18.59 2.52
N GLY A 168 18.89 19.25 1.75
CA GLY A 168 17.98 20.29 2.25
C GLY A 168 16.61 19.72 2.63
N ASP A 169 15.64 20.59 2.86
CA ASP A 169 14.28 20.22 3.27
C ASP A 169 13.63 19.22 2.30
N ALA A 170 13.73 19.47 0.99
CA ALA A 170 13.17 18.57 -0.02
C ALA A 170 13.80 17.16 0.02
N GLY A 171 15.10 17.06 0.32
CA GLY A 171 15.80 15.80 0.49
C GLY A 171 15.39 15.06 1.77
N GLU A 172 15.27 15.79 2.88
CA GLU A 172 14.75 15.26 4.15
C GLU A 172 13.36 14.67 3.97
N MET A 173 12.47 15.41 3.31
CA MET A 173 11.08 15.00 3.12
C MET A 173 10.97 13.72 2.28
N ILE A 174 11.80 13.59 1.23
CA ILE A 174 11.84 12.38 0.41
C ILE A 174 12.32 11.17 1.20
N VAL A 175 13.39 11.32 1.99
CA VAL A 175 13.89 10.24 2.84
C VAL A 175 12.85 9.85 3.89
N ARG A 176 12.18 10.82 4.51
CA ARG A 176 11.09 10.56 5.46
C ARG A 176 9.97 9.76 4.81
N GLU A 177 9.60 10.09 3.57
CA GLU A 177 8.57 9.36 2.83
C GLU A 177 9.01 7.93 2.46
N MET A 178 10.27 7.74 2.05
CA MET A 178 10.85 6.42 1.78
C MET A 178 10.84 5.53 3.03
N ILE A 179 11.23 6.07 4.18
CA ILE A 179 11.25 5.34 5.45
C ILE A 179 9.83 4.99 5.91
N ARG A 180 8.86 5.89 5.69
CA ARG A 180 7.44 5.64 6.00
C ARG A 180 6.88 4.47 5.19
N GLN A 181 7.27 4.34 3.92
CA GLN A 181 6.83 3.25 3.05
C GLN A 181 7.74 2.00 3.20
N LYS A 182 7.56 1.24 4.28
CA LYS A 182 8.38 0.03 4.58
C LYS A 182 8.42 -1.01 3.46
N ASP A 183 7.33 -1.14 2.70
CA ASP A 183 7.20 -2.02 1.53
C ASP A 183 7.46 -1.29 0.19
N GLY A 184 8.04 -0.09 0.24
CA GLY A 184 8.33 0.74 -0.93
C GLY A 184 9.51 0.22 -1.77
N GLU A 185 9.57 0.69 -3.01
CA GLU A 185 10.59 0.32 -4.00
C GLU A 185 11.98 0.92 -3.70
N TYR A 186 12.07 1.90 -2.80
CA TYR A 186 13.28 2.69 -2.59
C TYR A 186 13.96 2.45 -1.24
N ILE A 187 15.29 2.40 -1.24
CA ILE A 187 16.13 2.49 -0.03
C ILE A 187 17.03 3.72 -0.16
N PRO A 188 16.97 4.68 0.78
CA PRO A 188 17.91 5.80 0.77
C PRO A 188 19.31 5.31 1.15
N ALA A 189 20.25 5.36 0.21
CA ALA A 189 21.63 4.92 0.41
C ALA A 189 22.54 6.02 0.96
N GLY A 190 22.18 7.29 0.72
CA GLY A 190 22.94 8.44 1.21
C GLY A 190 22.54 9.74 0.51
N PHE A 191 23.05 10.85 1.06
CA PHE A 191 22.94 12.17 0.46
C PHE A 191 24.27 12.62 -0.16
N LEU A 192 24.17 13.43 -1.21
CA LEU A 192 25.24 14.30 -1.71
C LEU A 192 24.81 15.76 -1.52
N ASP A 193 25.66 16.59 -0.92
CA ASP A 193 25.41 18.03 -0.75
C ASP A 193 26.76 18.77 -0.76
N ASP A 194 26.82 19.89 -1.46
CA ASP A 194 28.05 20.68 -1.61
C ASP A 194 28.32 21.57 -0.38
N ASP A 195 27.36 21.72 0.54
CA ASP A 195 27.56 22.42 1.80
C ASP A 195 28.50 21.62 2.72
N PRO A 196 29.74 22.11 2.98
CA PRO A 196 30.70 21.41 3.82
C PRO A 196 30.21 21.27 5.26
N GLY A 197 29.33 22.17 5.72
CA GLY A 197 28.70 22.09 7.03
C GLY A 197 27.76 20.90 7.17
N LYS A 198 27.24 20.34 6.07
CA LYS A 198 26.37 19.15 6.09
C LYS A 198 27.12 17.84 5.96
N LEU A 199 28.37 17.87 5.48
CA LEU A 199 29.18 16.66 5.33
C LEU A 199 29.27 15.92 6.68
N ARG A 200 29.07 14.60 6.66
CA ARG A 200 29.04 13.71 7.83
C ARG A 200 27.83 13.86 8.77
N HIS A 201 26.91 14.79 8.54
CA HIS A 201 25.62 14.80 9.23
C HIS A 201 24.75 13.62 8.78
N GLN A 202 23.78 13.27 9.62
CA GLN A 202 22.78 12.26 9.33
C GLN A 202 21.37 12.86 9.44
N ILE A 203 20.54 12.56 8.45
CA ILE A 203 19.13 12.93 8.39
C ILE A 203 18.33 11.62 8.38
N HIS A 204 17.51 11.38 9.40
CA HIS A 204 16.78 10.11 9.59
C HIS A 204 17.65 8.85 9.49
N GLY A 205 18.90 8.92 9.98
CA GLY A 205 19.86 7.82 9.91
C GLY A 205 20.57 7.65 8.56
N VAL A 206 20.28 8.50 7.57
CA VAL A 206 20.93 8.52 6.26
C VAL A 206 22.00 9.61 6.23
N ARG A 207 23.25 9.24 5.90
CA ARG A 207 24.40 10.15 5.97
C ARG A 207 24.55 11.02 4.71
N VAL A 208 25.02 12.25 4.89
CA VAL A 208 25.61 13.06 3.82
C VAL A 208 27.05 12.60 3.59
N ILE A 209 27.26 11.90 2.47
CA ILE A 209 28.48 11.11 2.22
C ILE A 209 29.59 11.99 1.67
N ALA A 210 29.28 12.79 0.65
CA ALA A 210 30.26 13.55 -0.13
C ALA A 210 29.57 14.72 -0.87
N PRO A 211 30.35 15.65 -1.44
CA PRO A 211 29.83 16.63 -2.39
C PRO A 211 29.29 15.99 -3.68
N ILE A 212 28.50 16.74 -4.45
CA ILE A 212 27.93 16.28 -5.72
C ILE A 212 29.04 15.94 -6.73
N SER A 213 30.19 16.60 -6.63
CA SER A 213 31.35 16.34 -7.48
C SER A 213 31.92 14.92 -7.38
N GLU A 214 31.68 14.21 -6.28
CA GLU A 214 32.17 12.84 -6.03
C GLU A 214 31.11 11.75 -6.31
N MET A 215 30.01 12.12 -6.97
CA MET A 215 28.87 11.23 -7.23
C MET A 215 29.28 9.91 -7.88
N GLU A 216 30.22 9.90 -8.81
CA GLU A 216 30.67 8.72 -9.55
C GLU A 216 31.35 7.71 -8.63
N GLN A 217 32.16 8.18 -7.67
CA GLN A 217 32.86 7.33 -6.71
C GLN A 217 31.88 6.71 -5.71
N VAL A 218 30.96 7.52 -5.18
CA VAL A 218 29.94 7.09 -4.22
C VAL A 218 28.99 6.09 -4.88
N SER A 219 28.56 6.36 -6.12
CA SER A 219 27.60 5.53 -6.85
C SER A 219 28.11 4.12 -7.09
N ARG A 220 29.40 3.98 -7.45
CA ARG A 220 30.03 2.66 -7.63
C ARG A 220 30.22 1.94 -6.30
N LYS A 221 30.72 2.64 -5.27
CA LYS A 221 30.98 2.05 -3.95
C LYS A 221 29.72 1.53 -3.27
N LEU A 222 28.59 2.21 -3.46
CA LEU A 222 27.33 1.89 -2.80
C LEU A 222 26.33 1.13 -3.68
N SER A 223 26.71 0.74 -4.91
CA SER A 223 25.85 0.05 -5.87
C SER A 223 24.49 0.73 -6.02
N ILE A 224 24.51 2.01 -6.42
CA ILE A 224 23.31 2.84 -6.57
C ILE A 224 22.53 2.45 -7.82
N ASP A 225 21.21 2.30 -7.68
CA ASP A 225 20.29 1.96 -8.78
C ASP A 225 19.55 3.20 -9.34
N GLU A 226 19.29 4.21 -8.49
CA GLU A 226 18.64 5.47 -8.88
C GLU A 226 19.27 6.70 -8.22
N ILE A 227 19.27 7.83 -8.93
CA ILE A 227 19.65 9.14 -8.40
C ILE A 227 18.42 10.04 -8.39
N ILE A 228 18.13 10.67 -7.25
CA ILE A 228 17.06 11.67 -7.14
C ILE A 228 17.67 13.04 -6.89
N ILE A 229 17.37 13.99 -7.77
CA ILE A 229 17.68 15.40 -7.59
C ILE A 229 16.61 16.02 -6.69
N ALA A 230 16.98 16.24 -5.43
CA ALA A 230 16.14 16.83 -4.40
C ALA A 230 16.54 18.30 -4.12
N ILE A 231 16.85 19.04 -5.18
CA ILE A 231 17.19 20.47 -5.13
C ILE A 231 16.24 21.22 -6.10
N PRO A 232 14.96 21.42 -5.73
CA PRO A 232 13.97 22.00 -6.64
C PRO A 232 14.29 23.45 -7.04
N SER A 233 15.11 24.15 -6.24
CA SER A 233 15.62 25.50 -6.51
C SER A 233 16.94 25.52 -7.31
N ALA A 234 17.53 24.36 -7.64
CA ALA A 234 18.79 24.31 -8.36
C ALA A 234 18.66 24.91 -9.77
N PRO A 235 19.69 25.65 -10.24
CA PRO A 235 19.75 26.07 -11.64
C PRO A 235 19.61 24.87 -12.59
N GLY A 236 18.96 25.08 -13.74
CA GLY A 236 18.82 24.03 -14.77
C GLY A 236 20.17 23.44 -15.19
N LYS A 237 21.23 24.26 -15.20
CA LYS A 237 22.61 23.83 -15.46
C LYS A 237 23.11 22.76 -14.50
N LEU A 238 22.86 22.91 -13.19
CA LEU A 238 23.27 21.92 -12.18
C LEU A 238 22.46 20.62 -12.33
N ARG A 239 21.15 20.72 -12.55
CA ARG A 239 20.28 19.56 -12.77
C ARG A 239 20.70 18.78 -14.02
N LYS A 240 21.02 19.50 -15.10
CA LYS A 240 21.59 18.95 -16.34
C LYS A 240 22.90 18.22 -16.08
N GLU A 241 23.81 18.83 -15.32
CA GLU A 241 25.09 18.22 -15.00
C GLU A 241 24.93 16.90 -14.26
N ILE A 242 24.09 16.87 -13.21
CA ILE A 242 23.79 15.65 -12.45
C ILE A 242 23.17 14.59 -13.36
N ALA A 243 22.22 14.97 -14.22
CA ALA A 243 21.56 14.06 -15.16
C ALA A 243 22.53 13.44 -16.17
N ILE A 244 23.45 14.23 -16.72
CA ILE A 244 24.46 13.76 -17.66
C ILE A 244 25.40 12.77 -16.96
N ARG A 245 25.91 13.12 -15.77
CA ARG A 245 26.78 12.24 -15.00
C ARG A 245 26.09 10.94 -14.62
N ALA A 246 24.82 10.98 -14.20
CA ALA A 246 24.01 9.79 -13.92
C ALA A 246 23.85 8.91 -15.17
N LYS A 247 23.60 9.52 -16.33
CA LYS A 247 23.50 8.80 -17.62
C LYS A 247 24.82 8.13 -18.01
N VAL A 248 25.96 8.78 -17.79
CA VAL A 248 27.29 8.19 -18.03
C VAL A 248 27.54 6.97 -17.14
N LEU A 249 27.01 6.98 -15.91
CA LEU A 249 27.07 5.84 -14.99
C LEU A 249 26.06 4.72 -15.32
N GLY A 250 25.15 4.95 -16.28
CA GLY A 250 24.06 4.02 -16.58
C GLY A 250 22.98 3.97 -15.48
N ILE A 251 22.88 5.01 -14.65
CA ILE A 251 21.95 5.10 -13.52
C ILE A 251 20.76 5.98 -13.91
N HIS A 252 19.54 5.54 -13.57
CA HIS A 252 18.34 6.34 -13.80
C HIS A 252 18.34 7.60 -12.92
N CYS A 253 18.05 8.75 -13.54
CA CYS A 253 17.98 10.04 -12.86
C CYS A 253 16.53 10.53 -12.82
N LYS A 254 16.08 10.89 -11.62
CA LYS A 254 14.76 11.47 -11.35
C LYS A 254 14.92 12.80 -10.64
N THR A 255 13.90 13.65 -10.71
CA THR A 255 13.89 14.96 -10.07
C THR A 255 12.57 15.20 -9.36
N LEU A 256 12.63 16.03 -8.32
CA LEU A 256 11.44 16.68 -7.80
C LEU A 256 10.99 17.81 -8.75
N PRO A 257 9.67 18.06 -8.80
CA PRO A 257 9.12 19.21 -9.51
C PRO A 257 9.54 20.51 -8.82
N SER A 258 9.30 21.64 -9.50
CA SER A 258 9.68 22.96 -9.00
C SER A 258 8.98 23.30 -7.67
N LEU A 259 9.54 24.22 -6.89
CA LEU A 259 8.94 24.68 -5.62
C LEU A 259 7.48 25.15 -5.76
N TYR A 260 7.09 25.65 -6.94
CA TYR A 260 5.72 26.07 -7.24
C TYR A 260 4.72 24.92 -7.41
N GLU A 261 5.22 23.71 -7.71
CA GLU A 261 4.41 22.50 -7.90
C GLU A 261 4.32 21.63 -6.63
N VAL A 262 5.15 21.93 -5.62
CA VAL A 262 5.07 21.29 -4.30
C VAL A 262 3.97 21.99 -3.50
N ILE A 263 2.74 21.54 -3.68
CA ILE A 263 1.55 22.04 -2.98
C ILE A 263 1.76 21.87 -1.45
N ASP A 264 1.59 22.96 -0.71
CA ASP A 264 1.45 22.96 0.77
C ASP A 264 2.69 22.47 1.54
N GLY A 265 3.89 22.57 0.94
CA GLY A 265 5.13 22.16 1.60
C GLY A 265 5.16 20.67 1.95
N LYS A 266 4.42 19.83 1.22
CA LYS A 266 4.39 18.37 1.35
C LYS A 266 4.94 17.73 0.09
N VAL A 267 5.92 16.85 0.25
CA VAL A 267 6.55 16.09 -0.83
C VAL A 267 6.19 14.62 -0.67
N TYR A 268 5.69 14.03 -1.74
CA TYR A 268 5.32 12.62 -1.83
C TYR A 268 6.16 11.92 -2.89
N LEU A 269 6.42 10.62 -2.69
CA LEU A 269 7.21 9.81 -3.63
C LEU A 269 6.60 9.76 -5.04
N TYR A 270 5.28 9.87 -5.20
CA TYR A 270 4.64 9.87 -6.53
C TYR A 270 4.96 11.13 -7.35
N GLN A 271 5.44 12.21 -6.73
CA GLN A 271 5.86 13.43 -7.41
C GLN A 271 7.27 13.31 -8.00
N VAL A 272 8.05 12.31 -7.57
CA VAL A 272 9.37 12.02 -8.15
C VAL A 272 9.18 11.49 -9.56
N ARG A 273 9.60 12.26 -10.56
CA ARG A 273 9.47 11.91 -11.98
C ARG A 273 10.82 11.84 -12.67
N ASN A 274 10.85 11.21 -13.84
CA ASN A 274 12.04 11.22 -14.68
C ASN A 274 12.40 12.67 -15.05
N ILE A 275 13.69 12.93 -15.20
CA ILE A 275 14.15 14.25 -15.64
C ILE A 275 13.71 14.50 -17.09
N GLU A 276 13.06 15.64 -17.33
CA GLU A 276 12.55 16.04 -18.64
C GLU A 276 13.42 17.16 -19.24
N ILE A 277 13.19 17.46 -20.53
CA ILE A 277 13.98 18.47 -21.25
C ILE A 277 13.79 19.85 -20.61
N GLU A 278 12.60 20.11 -20.09
CA GLU A 278 12.18 21.34 -19.44
C GLU A 278 12.96 21.59 -18.13
N ASP A 279 13.31 20.54 -17.38
CA ASP A 279 14.11 20.65 -16.15
C ASP A 279 15.57 21.03 -16.44
N ILE A 280 16.05 20.61 -17.61
CA ILE A 280 17.41 20.83 -18.13
C ILE A 280 17.52 22.21 -18.77
N LEU A 281 16.50 22.59 -19.54
CA LEU A 281 16.38 23.89 -20.20
C LEU A 281 15.96 25.00 -19.24
N GLY A 282 15.56 24.63 -18.01
CA GLY A 282 14.81 25.46 -17.06
C GLY A 282 15.07 26.94 -17.23
N ARG A 283 14.00 27.71 -17.45
CA ARG A 283 14.09 29.18 -17.36
C ARG A 283 14.72 29.48 -16.02
N GLU A 284 15.94 30.04 -16.03
CA GLU A 284 16.49 30.60 -14.81
C GLU A 284 15.42 31.56 -14.28
N PRO A 285 15.07 31.50 -12.98
CA PRO A 285 14.23 32.54 -12.42
C PRO A 285 14.94 33.86 -12.71
N ILE A 286 14.37 34.66 -13.61
CA ILE A 286 14.91 35.97 -13.94
C ILE A 286 14.88 36.72 -12.61
N ARG A 287 16.05 36.96 -12.04
CA ARG A 287 16.15 37.81 -10.86
C ARG A 287 15.80 39.22 -11.33
N ILE A 288 14.57 39.65 -11.08
CA ILE A 288 14.06 41.00 -11.39
C ILE A 288 14.70 42.05 -10.44
N GLN A 289 15.93 41.82 -9.98
CA GLN A 289 16.67 42.72 -9.09
C GLN A 289 17.80 43.43 -9.84
N THR A 290 17.62 43.68 -11.13
CA THR A 290 18.51 44.60 -11.85
C THR A 290 18.16 46.03 -11.45
N PRO A 291 19.16 46.90 -11.19
CA PRO A 291 18.93 48.30 -10.85
C PRO A 291 18.07 49.04 -11.87
N GLU A 292 18.14 48.66 -13.15
CA GLU A 292 17.31 49.26 -14.21
C GLU A 292 15.82 48.99 -13.97
N ILE A 293 15.43 47.74 -13.72
CA ILE A 293 14.01 47.38 -13.53
C ILE A 293 13.45 47.99 -12.24
N ILE A 294 14.26 48.05 -11.17
CA ILE A 294 13.86 48.72 -9.92
C ILE A 294 13.55 50.19 -10.18
N SER A 295 14.36 50.87 -11.00
CA SER A 295 14.14 52.28 -11.36
C SER A 295 12.90 52.53 -12.21
N GLU A 296 12.48 51.52 -13.00
CA GLU A 296 11.25 51.59 -13.81
C GLU A 296 9.98 51.31 -13.01
N ILE A 297 10.09 50.62 -11.87
CA ILE A 297 8.94 50.20 -11.05
C ILE A 297 8.74 51.15 -9.85
N LYS A 298 9.83 51.56 -9.21
CA LYS A 298 9.80 52.39 -8.00
C LYS A 298 9.10 53.72 -8.28
N ASP A 299 8.21 54.11 -7.37
CA ASP A 299 7.45 55.36 -7.44
C ASP A 299 6.57 55.53 -8.71
N LYS A 300 6.35 54.45 -9.47
CA LYS A 300 5.42 54.45 -10.62
C LYS A 300 4.03 53.94 -10.25
N THR A 301 3.04 54.30 -11.07
CA THR A 301 1.71 53.68 -11.04
C THR A 301 1.69 52.51 -12.02
N ILE A 302 1.36 51.32 -11.53
CA ILE A 302 1.41 50.07 -12.30
C ILE A 302 0.03 49.41 -12.29
N LEU A 303 -0.45 48.99 -13.46
CA LEU A 303 -1.70 48.27 -13.64
C LEU A 303 -1.41 46.82 -14.03
N VAL A 304 -1.97 45.86 -13.30
CA VAL A 304 -1.88 44.43 -13.61
C VAL A 304 -3.26 43.91 -14.02
N THR A 305 -3.40 43.50 -15.27
CA THR A 305 -4.61 42.85 -15.79
C THR A 305 -4.53 41.33 -15.62
N GLY A 306 -5.62 40.67 -15.24
CA GLY A 306 -5.61 39.25 -14.89
C GLY A 306 -4.94 39.00 -13.53
N ALA A 307 -5.00 39.97 -12.62
CA ALA A 307 -4.30 39.92 -11.33
C ALA A 307 -4.74 38.73 -10.45
N GLY A 308 -6.00 38.31 -10.51
CA GLY A 308 -6.57 37.15 -9.82
C GLY A 308 -6.11 35.79 -10.36
N GLY A 309 -5.36 35.74 -11.46
CA GLY A 309 -4.77 34.52 -11.98
C GLY A 309 -3.57 34.02 -11.16
N SER A 310 -3.17 32.76 -11.38
CA SER A 310 -1.96 32.19 -10.76
C SER A 310 -0.69 32.99 -11.09
N ILE A 311 -0.58 33.48 -12.33
CA ILE A 311 0.55 34.30 -12.79
C ILE A 311 0.40 35.75 -12.30
N GLY A 312 -0.79 36.34 -12.45
CA GLY A 312 -1.05 37.73 -12.09
C GLY A 312 -0.84 38.02 -10.61
N SER A 313 -1.26 37.10 -9.74
CA SER A 313 -1.12 37.27 -8.29
C SER A 313 0.34 37.25 -7.84
N GLU A 314 1.17 36.42 -8.48
CA GLU A 314 2.60 36.39 -8.23
C GLU A 314 3.31 37.64 -8.76
N ILE A 315 2.93 38.15 -9.93
CA ILE A 315 3.43 39.45 -10.44
C ILE A 315 3.10 40.57 -9.46
N CYS A 316 1.87 40.64 -8.93
CA CYS A 316 1.47 41.66 -7.97
C CYS A 316 2.34 41.63 -6.70
N ARG A 317 2.58 40.44 -6.13
CA ARG A 317 3.43 40.26 -4.94
C ARG A 317 4.89 40.66 -5.18
N GLN A 318 5.40 40.41 -6.38
CA GLN A 318 6.77 40.80 -6.73
C GLN A 318 6.89 42.30 -6.94
N LEU A 319 5.96 42.92 -7.68
CA LEU A 319 5.94 44.37 -7.91
C LEU A 319 5.85 45.15 -6.61
N PHE A 320 5.06 44.67 -5.64
CA PHE A 320 4.89 45.33 -4.34
C PHE A 320 6.23 45.52 -3.59
N ARG A 321 7.17 44.58 -3.70
CA ARG A 321 8.48 44.64 -3.02
C ARG A 321 9.39 45.76 -3.53
N PHE A 322 9.08 46.34 -4.69
CA PHE A 322 9.87 47.39 -5.31
C PHE A 322 9.34 48.81 -5.00
N ASN A 323 8.39 48.94 -4.07
CA ASN A 323 7.78 50.21 -3.66
C ASN A 323 7.25 51.06 -4.83
N PRO A 324 6.28 50.54 -5.61
CA PRO A 324 5.57 51.38 -6.57
C PRO A 324 4.75 52.46 -5.83
N SER A 325 4.48 53.58 -6.49
CA SER A 325 3.61 54.62 -5.93
C SER A 325 2.16 54.15 -5.82
N LYS A 326 1.70 53.35 -6.79
CA LYS A 326 0.38 52.74 -6.78
C LYS A 326 0.39 51.44 -7.59
N LEU A 327 -0.16 50.36 -7.04
CA LEU A 327 -0.37 49.10 -7.74
C LEU A 327 -1.88 48.89 -7.90
N ILE A 328 -2.36 48.84 -9.13
CA ILE A 328 -3.77 48.66 -9.49
C ILE A 328 -3.95 47.23 -10.00
N LEU A 329 -4.80 46.46 -9.33
CA LEU A 329 -5.09 45.08 -9.69
C LEU A 329 -6.44 45.02 -10.40
N VAL A 330 -6.46 44.50 -11.63
CA VAL A 330 -7.68 44.34 -12.43
C VAL A 330 -7.83 42.88 -12.81
N ASP A 331 -8.98 42.31 -12.47
CA ASP A 331 -9.38 40.97 -12.89
C ASP A 331 -10.89 40.91 -13.08
N HIS A 332 -11.36 39.89 -13.80
CA HIS A 332 -12.78 39.57 -13.89
C HIS A 332 -13.31 38.87 -12.64
N SER A 333 -12.44 38.21 -11.86
CA SER A 333 -12.79 37.46 -10.66
C SER A 333 -12.50 38.27 -9.39
N GLU A 334 -13.56 38.82 -8.80
CA GLU A 334 -13.49 39.55 -7.53
C GLU A 334 -12.94 38.67 -6.39
N ASN A 335 -13.39 37.41 -6.32
CA ASN A 335 -12.97 36.48 -5.27
C ASN A 335 -11.46 36.20 -5.32
N ASN A 336 -10.86 36.12 -6.52
CA ASN A 336 -9.44 35.89 -6.63
C ASN A 336 -8.61 37.14 -6.30
N LEU A 337 -9.14 38.35 -6.57
CA LEU A 337 -8.48 39.59 -6.18
C LEU A 337 -8.40 39.73 -4.66
N PHE A 338 -9.46 39.34 -3.94
CA PHE A 338 -9.50 39.34 -2.47
C PHE A 338 -8.40 38.48 -1.84
N LEU A 339 -7.96 37.41 -2.50
CA LEU A 339 -6.92 36.50 -2.01
C LEU A 339 -5.47 36.98 -2.23
N ILE A 340 -5.29 38.15 -2.87
CA ILE A 340 -3.96 38.74 -3.15
C ILE A 340 -3.54 39.73 -2.07
N GLU A 341 -4.51 40.28 -1.34
CA GLU A 341 -4.32 41.06 -0.10
C GLU A 341 -3.68 40.18 0.98
#